data_AF-T0S5K9-F1
#
_entry.id   AF-T0S5K9-F1
#
_cell.length_a   1.000
_cell.length_b   1.000
_cell.length_c   1.000
_cell.angle_alpha   90.00
_cell.angle_beta   90.00
_cell.angle_gamma   90.00
#
_symmetry.space_group_name_H-M   'P 1'
#
loop_
_entity.id
_entity.type
_entity.pdbx_description
1 polymer ?
#
loop_
_entity_poly.entity_id
_entity_poly.type
_entity_poly.pdbx_seq_one_letter_code
_entity_poly.pdbx_strand_id
1 'polypeptide(L)'
;MCQPIRNFRSKVLGDYANVGYNATKGQYFYGCKCHALVSESGYVIDYTITPASMADSSMTEEVLSQFGTPTVLGDMGYLGQSLHDRLKLKGIDLMTPVRKNMKQKKILFPNFQNVEK
;
A
#
# COMPACT_ATOMS: atom_id res chain seq x y z
N MET A 1 5.80 1.50 -15.63
CA MET A 1 5.84 0.02 -15.63
C MET A 1 6.53 -0.45 -16.89
N CYS A 2 7.49 -1.38 -16.78
CA CYS A 2 8.01 -2.06 -17.96
C CYS A 2 6.90 -2.92 -18.56
N GLN A 3 6.52 -2.61 -19.80
CA GLN A 3 5.54 -3.39 -20.53
C GLN A 3 6.09 -4.79 -20.86
N PRO A 4 5.22 -5.80 -21.02
CA PRO A 4 5.63 -7.19 -21.29
C PRO A 4 6.67 -7.35 -22.39
N ILE A 5 6.55 -6.56 -23.47
CA ILE A 5 7.47 -6.55 -24.62
C ILE A 5 8.92 -6.18 -24.26
N ARG A 6 9.14 -5.50 -23.13
CA ARG A 6 10.45 -5.08 -22.64
C ARG A 6 10.95 -5.94 -21.47
N ASN A 7 10.15 -6.87 -20.95
CA ASN A 7 10.49 -7.66 -19.76
C ASN A 7 11.82 -8.41 -19.93
N PHE A 8 11.99 -9.12 -21.05
CA PHE A 8 13.19 -9.88 -21.38
C PHE A 8 14.43 -9.02 -21.69
N ARG A 9 14.26 -7.69 -21.78
CA ARG A 9 15.35 -6.74 -22.03
C ARG A 9 15.85 -6.07 -20.75
N SER A 10 15.19 -6.31 -19.61
CA SER A 10 15.65 -5.78 -18.32
C SER A 10 16.94 -6.49 -17.90
N LYS A 11 17.97 -5.71 -17.57
CA LYS A 11 19.26 -6.21 -17.08
C LYS A 11 19.52 -5.86 -15.61
N VAL A 12 18.55 -5.20 -14.96
CA VAL A 12 18.70 -4.61 -13.63
C VAL A 12 17.76 -5.32 -12.67
N LEU A 13 18.24 -5.57 -11.44
CA LEU A 13 17.51 -6.25 -10.35
C LEU A 13 16.99 -7.65 -10.72
N GLY A 14 17.73 -8.42 -11.53
CA GLY A 14 17.29 -9.75 -12.01
C GLY A 14 16.94 -10.76 -10.91
N ASP A 15 17.61 -10.68 -9.76
CA ASP A 15 17.41 -11.61 -8.65
C ASP A 15 16.24 -11.22 -7.73
N TYR A 16 15.67 -10.02 -7.92
CA TYR A 16 14.67 -9.45 -7.02
C TYR A 16 13.38 -9.01 -7.74
N ALA A 17 13.51 -8.42 -8.92
CA ALA A 17 12.38 -8.04 -9.75
C ALA A 17 11.76 -9.26 -10.43
N ASN A 18 10.43 -9.25 -10.56
CA ASN A 18 9.72 -10.31 -11.27
C ASN A 18 8.51 -9.77 -12.02
N VAL A 19 7.66 -10.67 -12.53
CA VAL A 19 6.43 -10.29 -13.23
C VAL A 19 5.27 -10.24 -12.24
N GLY A 20 4.62 -9.09 -12.16
CA GLY A 20 3.38 -8.88 -11.43
C GLY A 20 2.22 -8.52 -12.34
N TYR A 21 1.01 -8.63 -11.80
CA TYR A 21 -0.22 -8.20 -12.47
C TYR A 21 -0.79 -6.95 -11.82
N ASN A 22 -1.06 -5.93 -12.62
CA ASN A 22 -1.77 -4.73 -12.18
C ASN A 22 -3.25 -4.87 -12.55
N ALA A 23 -4.10 -5.15 -11.57
CA ALA A 23 -5.54 -5.35 -11.77
C ALA A 23 -6.23 -4.08 -12.30
N THR A 24 -5.81 -2.90 -11.85
CA THR A 24 -6.39 -1.61 -12.30
C THR A 24 -6.15 -1.36 -13.79
N LYS A 25 -5.00 -1.77 -14.31
CA LYS A 25 -4.61 -1.59 -15.70
C LYS A 25 -4.80 -2.83 -16.58
N GLY A 26 -5.26 -3.95 -16.00
CA GLY A 26 -5.48 -5.20 -16.71
C GLY A 26 -4.23 -5.77 -17.38
N GLN A 27 -3.03 -5.47 -16.85
CA GLN A 27 -1.77 -5.77 -17.56
C GLN A 27 -0.70 -6.33 -16.63
N TYR A 28 0.14 -7.19 -17.22
CA TYR A 28 1.37 -7.64 -16.59
C TYR A 28 2.48 -6.59 -16.72
N PHE A 29 3.37 -6.56 -15.74
CA PHE A 29 4.56 -5.73 -15.77
C PHE A 29 5.73 -6.45 -15.11
N TYR A 30 6.94 -6.21 -15.60
CA TYR A 30 8.16 -6.64 -14.91
C TYR A 30 8.71 -5.50 -14.04
N GLY A 31 9.07 -5.82 -12.80
CA GLY A 31 9.72 -4.87 -11.91
C GLY A 31 9.54 -5.20 -10.43
N CYS A 32 9.55 -4.15 -9.62
CA CYS A 32 9.29 -4.17 -8.19
C CYS A 32 8.11 -3.24 -7.87
N LYS A 33 7.53 -3.40 -6.68
CA LYS A 33 6.65 -2.43 -6.05
C LYS A 33 7.39 -1.75 -4.90
N CYS A 34 7.06 -0.50 -4.65
CA CYS A 34 7.55 0.24 -3.49
C CYS A 34 6.33 0.62 -2.65
N HIS A 35 6.36 0.25 -1.37
CA HIS A 35 5.37 0.64 -0.38
C HIS A 35 6.05 1.65 0.53
N ALA A 36 5.56 2.89 0.54
CA ALA A 36 6.15 3.97 1.31
C ALA A 36 5.13 4.48 2.34
N LEU A 37 5.60 4.68 3.57
CA LEU A 37 4.92 5.45 4.59
C LEU A 37 5.38 6.90 4.49
N VAL A 38 4.42 7.81 4.38
CA VAL A 38 4.69 9.22 4.13
C VAL A 38 3.95 10.05 5.17
N SER A 39 4.61 11.08 5.70
CA SER A 39 4.01 12.04 6.61
C SER A 39 2.96 12.90 5.90
N GLU A 40 2.09 13.55 6.66
CA GLU A 40 1.12 14.50 6.10
C GLU A 40 1.80 15.65 5.32
N SER A 41 2.98 16.09 5.76
CA SER A 41 3.79 17.10 5.07
C SER A 41 4.54 16.57 3.84
N GLY A 42 4.43 15.27 3.53
CA GLY A 42 5.03 14.65 2.35
C GLY A 42 6.42 14.04 2.54
N TYR A 43 6.92 13.90 3.78
CA TYR A 43 8.21 13.27 4.03
C TYR A 43 8.10 11.76 4.06
N VAL A 44 9.00 11.05 3.37
CA VAL A 44 9.08 9.58 3.45
C VAL A 44 9.65 9.20 4.81
N ILE A 45 8.85 8.49 5.60
CA ILE A 45 9.19 8.03 6.94
C ILE A 45 9.84 6.65 6.86
N ASP A 46 9.22 5.74 6.12
CA ASP A 46 9.69 4.37 5.94
C ASP A 46 9.27 3.86 4.56
N TYR A 47 9.98 2.85 4.05
CA TYR A 47 9.63 2.20 2.80
C TYR A 47 10.13 0.76 2.75
N THR A 48 9.40 -0.07 2.02
CA THR A 48 9.86 -1.40 1.63
C THR A 48 9.67 -1.59 0.14
N ILE A 49 10.63 -2.27 -0.48
CA ILE A 49 10.57 -2.66 -1.89
C ILE A 49 10.20 -4.13 -1.91
N THR A 50 9.38 -4.53 -2.88
CA THR A 50 8.94 -5.91 -3.03
C THR A 50 8.94 -6.34 -4.49
N PRO A 51 9.08 -7.63 -4.79
CA PRO A 51 8.85 -8.15 -6.14
C PRO A 51 7.44 -7.78 -6.65
N ALA A 52 7.30 -7.49 -7.93
CA ALA A 52 6.04 -7.08 -8.54
C ALA A 52 4.86 -8.05 -8.33
N SER A 53 5.13 -9.34 -8.19
CA SER A 53 4.11 -10.37 -7.98
C SER A 53 3.47 -10.34 -6.60
N MET A 54 4.07 -9.68 -5.62
CA MET A 54 3.56 -9.67 -4.26
C MET A 54 2.30 -8.81 -4.14
N ALA A 55 1.37 -9.24 -3.27
CA ALA A 55 0.16 -8.49 -2.98
C ALA A 55 0.49 -7.28 -2.09
N ASP A 56 -0.20 -6.16 -2.32
CA ASP A 56 0.09 -4.91 -1.61
C ASP A 56 -0.17 -5.05 -0.10
N SER A 57 -1.17 -5.84 0.27
CA SER A 57 -1.53 -6.12 1.67
C SER A 57 -0.46 -6.87 2.45
N SER A 58 0.43 -7.63 1.79
CA SER A 58 1.39 -8.52 2.44
C SER A 58 2.42 -7.79 3.29
N MET A 59 2.87 -6.59 2.86
CA MET A 59 3.95 -5.86 3.53
C MET A 59 3.48 -4.64 4.32
N THR A 60 2.17 -4.37 4.34
CA THR A 60 1.58 -3.28 5.12
C THR A 60 1.97 -3.34 6.59
N GLU A 61 1.94 -4.54 7.18
CA GLU A 61 2.28 -4.69 8.61
C GLU A 61 3.75 -4.43 8.91
N GLU A 62 4.63 -4.72 7.97
CA GLU A 62 6.08 -4.51 8.12
C GLU A 62 6.39 -3.01 8.08
N VAL A 63 5.89 -2.30 7.06
CA VAL A 63 6.06 -0.85 6.90
C VAL A 63 5.45 -0.07 8.07
N LEU A 64 4.33 -0.56 8.62
CA LEU A 64 3.65 0.11 9.72
C LEU A 64 4.17 -0.32 11.10
N SER A 65 4.99 -1.37 11.19
CA SER A 65 5.47 -1.88 12.49
C SER A 65 6.37 -0.90 13.25
N GLN A 66 7.09 -0.05 12.51
CA GLN A 66 8.04 0.90 13.08
C GLN A 66 7.41 2.24 13.45
N PHE A 67 6.14 2.47 13.09
CA PHE A 67 5.50 3.78 13.23
C PHE A 67 4.31 3.74 14.19
N GLY A 68 4.36 4.57 15.23
CA GLY A 68 3.42 4.56 16.36
C GLY A 68 2.15 5.41 16.16
N THR A 69 1.81 5.82 14.94
CA THR A 69 0.61 6.63 14.72
C THR A 69 -0.66 5.77 14.74
N PRO A 70 -1.71 6.20 15.44
CA PRO A 70 -2.94 5.42 15.58
C PRO A 70 -3.78 5.37 14.30
N THR A 71 -3.53 6.24 13.30
CA THR A 71 -4.32 6.29 12.07
C THR A 71 -3.42 6.44 10.85
N VAL A 72 -3.65 5.60 9.84
CA VAL A 72 -2.89 5.58 8.59
C VAL A 72 -3.86 5.59 7.41
N LEU A 73 -3.62 6.45 6.42
CA LEU A 73 -4.37 6.46 5.17
C LEU A 73 -3.70 5.52 4.15
N GLY A 74 -4.49 4.63 3.56
CA GLY A 74 -4.03 3.68 2.55
C GLY A 74 -4.84 3.72 1.26
N ASP A 75 -4.23 3.29 0.17
CA ASP A 75 -4.92 3.07 -1.11
C ASP A 75 -5.84 1.82 -1.06
N MET A 76 -6.73 1.69 -2.04
CA MET A 76 -7.60 0.53 -2.24
C MET A 76 -6.83 -0.79 -2.45
N GLY A 77 -5.54 -0.74 -2.80
CA GLY A 77 -4.66 -1.93 -2.85
C GLY A 77 -4.52 -2.61 -1.48
N TYR A 78 -4.68 -1.87 -0.39
CA TYR A 78 -4.60 -2.36 0.99
C TYR A 78 -5.96 -2.78 1.58
N LEU A 79 -6.98 -2.93 0.73
CA LEU A 79 -8.27 -3.47 1.16
C LEU A 79 -8.14 -4.92 1.60
N GLY A 80 -8.75 -5.24 2.74
CA GLY A 80 -8.85 -6.61 3.25
C GLY A 80 -9.26 -6.64 4.71
N GLN A 81 -10.32 -7.37 5.05
CA GLN A 81 -10.83 -7.43 6.42
C GLN A 81 -9.79 -8.03 7.37
N SER A 82 -9.16 -9.15 7.00
CA SER A 82 -8.08 -9.76 7.80
C SER A 82 -6.88 -8.85 8.02
N LEU A 83 -6.52 -7.99 7.05
CA LEU A 83 -5.45 -7.01 7.25
C LEU A 83 -5.88 -5.93 8.25
N HIS A 84 -7.09 -5.39 8.10
CA HIS A 84 -7.62 -4.39 9.04
C HIS A 84 -7.71 -4.95 10.46
N ASP A 85 -8.17 -6.19 10.63
CA ASP A 85 -8.31 -6.82 11.94
C ASP A 85 -6.94 -6.98 12.62
N ARG A 86 -5.92 -7.43 11.87
CA ARG A 86 -4.54 -7.57 12.38
C ARG A 86 -3.92 -6.22 12.75
N LEU A 87 -4.12 -5.18 11.94
CA LEU A 87 -3.63 -3.83 12.24
C LEU A 87 -4.34 -3.22 13.45
N LYS A 88 -5.65 -3.45 13.60
CA LYS A 88 -6.40 -3.03 14.78
C LYS A 88 -5.88 -3.64 16.07
N LEU A 89 -5.50 -4.92 16.06
CA LEU A 89 -4.87 -5.57 17.21
C LEU A 89 -3.53 -4.92 17.59
N LYS A 90 -2.84 -4.30 16.64
CA LYS A 90 -1.61 -3.53 16.84
C LYS A 90 -1.86 -2.06 17.20
N GLY A 91 -3.13 -1.65 17.36
CA GLY A 91 -3.50 -0.26 17.68
C GLY A 91 -3.48 0.69 16.48
N ILE A 92 -3.45 0.16 15.25
CA ILE A 92 -3.38 0.94 14.01
C ILE A 92 -4.73 0.89 13.30
N ASP A 93 -5.34 2.05 13.09
CA ASP A 93 -6.54 2.22 12.28
C ASP A 93 -6.15 2.56 10.83
N LEU A 94 -6.17 1.55 9.97
CA LEU A 94 -5.95 1.73 8.53
C LEU A 94 -7.26 2.19 7.88
N MET A 95 -7.26 3.41 7.33
CA MET A 95 -8.36 3.96 6.56
C MET A 95 -8.08 3.84 5.06
N THR A 96 -8.91 3.07 4.36
CA THR A 96 -8.86 2.94 2.90
C THR A 96 -10.17 3.39 2.25
N PRO A 97 -10.14 4.00 1.05
CA PRO A 97 -11.35 4.19 0.27
C PRO A 97 -12.00 2.84 -0.08
N VAL A 98 -13.32 2.84 -0.21
CA VAL A 98 -14.08 1.63 -0.57
C VAL A 98 -14.29 1.51 -2.07
N ARG A 99 -14.31 0.27 -2.59
CA ARG A 99 -14.68 0.02 -3.99
C ARG A 99 -16.17 0.35 -4.19
N LYS A 100 -16.54 0.81 -5.40
CA LYS A 100 -17.94 1.16 -5.76
C LYS A 100 -18.95 0.05 -5.44
N ASN A 101 -18.54 -1.22 -5.57
CA ASN A 101 -19.42 -2.38 -5.35
C ASN A 101 -19.41 -2.90 -3.91
N MET A 102 -18.72 -2.22 -2.98
CA MET A 102 -18.71 -2.57 -1.56
C MET A 102 -19.73 -1.72 -0.79
N LYS A 103 -20.33 -2.31 0.25
CA LYS A 103 -21.15 -1.54 1.19
C LYS A 103 -20.30 -0.44 1.82
N GLN A 104 -20.70 0.82 1.65
CA GLN A 104 -20.07 1.95 2.33
C GLN A 104 -20.23 1.79 3.85
N LYS A 105 -19.10 1.64 4.55
CA LYS A 105 -19.05 1.98 5.96
C LYS A 105 -18.96 3.50 6.04
N LYS A 106 -19.73 4.15 6.92
CA LYS A 106 -19.57 5.59 7.18
C LYS A 106 -18.16 5.79 7.74
N ILE A 107 -17.24 6.26 6.92
CA ILE A 107 -15.93 6.71 7.36
C ILE A 107 -16.15 8.09 7.97
N LEU A 108 -16.03 8.20 9.29
CA LEU A 108 -15.95 9.50 9.94
C LEU A 108 -14.53 10.00 9.71
N PHE A 109 -14.33 10.86 8.71
CA PHE A 109 -13.06 11.57 8.61
C PHE A 109 -12.89 12.41 9.88
N PRO A 110 -11.79 12.26 10.63
CA PRO A 110 -11.52 13.16 11.73
C PRO A 110 -11.41 14.60 11.20
N ASN A 111 -12.00 15.56 11.90
CA ASN A 111 -11.84 16.98 11.59
C ASN A 111 -10.39 17.37 11.85
N PHE A 112 -9.59 17.50 10.78
CA PHE A 112 -8.19 17.95 10.86
C PHE A 112 -8.03 19.44 11.21
N GLN A 113 -9.13 20.17 11.44
CA GLN A 113 -9.12 21.61 11.74
C GLN A 113 -8.73 21.97 13.19
N ASN A 114 -8.38 21.01 14.06
CA ASN A 114 -8.18 21.27 15.49
C ASN A 114 -6.84 20.77 16.08
N VAL A 115 -5.80 20.58 15.26
CA VAL A 115 -4.44 20.25 15.76
C VAL A 115 -3.49 21.42 15.53
N GLU A 116 -3.88 22.60 15.98
CA GLU A 116 -2.97 23.72 16.30
C GLU A 116 -3.48 24.40 17.57
N LYS A 117 -2.97 23.97 18.73
CA LYS A 117 -2.85 24.77 19.95
C LYS A 117 -1.63 24.33 20.73
#